data_AF-A0ABD5URU5-F1
#
_entry.id   AF-A0ABD5URU5-F1
#
_cell.length_a   1.000
_cell.length_b   1.000
_cell.length_c   1.000
_cell.angle_alpha   90.00
_cell.angle_beta   90.00
_cell.angle_gamma   90.00
#
_symmetry.space_group_name_H-M   'P 1'
#
loop_
_entity.id
_entity.type
_entity.pdbx_description
1 polymer ?
#
loop_
_entity_poly.entity_id
_entity_poly.type
_entity_poly.pdbx_seq_one_letter_code
_entity_poly.pdbx_strand_id
1 'polypeptide(L)'
;MTRKDMYYNRSKQEGYRSRAAYKLRQLDETASLFDRDDTVVDLGAAPGGWLQIAAERVGAGGTVVGVDLQRIRDLDAEDDWGDGDVATVETIRGDMTEEKTTDRLRETIGERGADVVISDMAPNMTGEYGLDHARSVHLARQAFEVALDLLAPGGDLVVKVFQGKDLADLESDIEAEFEYVRTVSPRASRDSSSEVYLVAKGRLTAPVSEGDRLTVEIVGSGEEGDGIAKRDGYTIFVPGASEGETVEVVVDDLKPKFGFAERVD
;
A
#
# COMPACT_ATOMS: atom_id res chain seq x y z
N MET A 1 30.61 -12.54 12.20
CA MET A 1 29.92 -12.04 10.99
C MET A 1 28.82 -11.11 11.48
N THR A 2 28.77 -9.85 11.02
CA THR A 2 27.73 -8.92 11.50
C THR A 2 26.37 -9.32 10.91
N ARG A 3 25.24 -8.95 11.55
CA ARG A 3 23.89 -9.20 10.98
C ARG A 3 23.75 -8.64 9.56
N LYS A 4 24.39 -7.50 9.28
CA LYS A 4 24.46 -6.87 7.95
C LYS A 4 25.11 -7.80 6.92
N ASP A 5 26.22 -8.44 7.26
CA ASP A 5 26.94 -9.34 6.36
C ASP A 5 26.13 -10.62 6.11
N MET A 6 25.38 -11.10 7.12
CA MET A 6 24.52 -12.28 6.98
C MET A 6 23.42 -12.06 5.94
N TYR A 7 22.59 -11.02 6.07
CA TYR A 7 21.50 -10.78 5.11
C TYR A 7 21.98 -10.36 3.73
N TYR A 8 23.13 -9.67 3.64
CA TYR A 8 23.74 -9.37 2.35
C TYR A 8 24.18 -10.66 1.63
N ASN A 9 24.92 -11.53 2.31
CA ASN A 9 25.36 -12.80 1.74
C ASN A 9 24.17 -13.69 1.39
N ARG A 10 23.15 -13.73 2.25
CA ARG A 10 21.93 -14.49 2.00
C ARG A 10 21.16 -13.96 0.78
N SER A 11 21.02 -12.64 0.63
CA SER A 11 20.36 -12.06 -0.55
C SER A 11 21.07 -12.46 -1.84
N LYS A 12 22.40 -12.50 -1.84
CA LYS A 12 23.17 -12.95 -2.99
C LYS A 12 23.02 -14.44 -3.28
N GLN A 13 22.90 -15.27 -2.25
CA GLN A 13 22.67 -16.72 -2.39
C GLN A 13 21.27 -17.03 -2.90
N GLU A 14 20.27 -16.26 -2.48
CA GLU A 14 18.86 -16.41 -2.85
C GLU A 14 18.46 -15.54 -4.06
N GLY A 15 19.40 -14.96 -4.81
CA GLY A 15 19.11 -14.18 -6.02
C GLY A 15 18.48 -12.79 -5.80
N TYR A 16 18.24 -12.37 -4.56
CA TYR A 16 17.69 -11.04 -4.27
C TYR A 16 18.67 -9.90 -4.56
N ARG A 17 18.15 -8.86 -5.20
CA ARG A 17 18.90 -7.66 -5.64
C ARG A 17 19.38 -6.81 -4.47
N SER A 18 18.72 -6.89 -3.33
CA SER A 18 19.14 -6.18 -2.12
C SER A 18 18.77 -6.93 -0.84
N ARG A 19 19.51 -6.67 0.23
CA ARG A 19 19.16 -7.15 1.58
C ARG A 19 17.84 -6.56 2.11
N ALA A 20 17.32 -5.49 1.48
CA ALA A 20 16.06 -4.89 1.88
C ALA A 20 14.88 -5.83 1.60
N ALA A 21 15.02 -6.78 0.66
CA ALA A 21 14.07 -7.87 0.43
C ALA A 21 13.68 -8.59 1.74
N TYR A 22 14.65 -8.90 2.61
CA TYR A 22 14.36 -9.53 3.90
C TYR A 22 13.56 -8.65 4.86
N LYS A 23 13.66 -7.33 4.74
CA LYS A 23 12.84 -6.43 5.56
C LYS A 23 11.38 -6.53 5.12
N LEU A 24 11.11 -6.46 3.82
CA LEU A 24 9.74 -6.58 3.31
C LEU A 24 9.15 -7.95 3.63
N ARG A 25 9.94 -9.02 3.44
CA ARG A 25 9.53 -10.37 3.83
C ARG A 25 9.14 -10.47 5.32
N GLN A 26 9.90 -9.84 6.21
CA GLN A 26 9.58 -9.80 7.64
C GLN A 26 8.36 -8.94 7.95
N LEU A 27 8.20 -7.80 7.26
CA LEU A 27 7.03 -6.94 7.39
C LEU A 27 5.76 -7.69 6.98
N ASP A 28 5.80 -8.37 5.83
CA ASP A 28 4.73 -9.23 5.35
C ASP A 28 4.42 -10.37 6.33
N GLU A 29 5.43 -11.13 6.79
CA GLU A 29 5.24 -12.17 7.82
C GLU A 29 4.60 -11.62 9.12
N THR A 30 4.85 -10.35 9.45
CA THR A 30 4.29 -9.72 10.65
C THR A 30 2.90 -9.16 10.41
N ALA A 31 2.57 -8.71 9.19
CA ALA A 31 1.37 -7.91 8.90
C ALA A 31 0.34 -8.58 8.01
N SER A 32 0.71 -9.66 7.33
CA SER A 32 -0.02 -10.18 6.17
C SER A 32 -0.28 -9.02 5.21
N LEU A 33 0.79 -8.54 4.56
CA LEU A 33 0.72 -7.36 3.69
C LEU A 33 0.12 -7.70 2.34
N PHE A 34 0.41 -8.90 1.82
CA PHE A 34 0.08 -9.26 0.46
C PHE A 34 -0.86 -10.45 0.42
N ASP A 35 -1.92 -10.30 -0.36
CA ASP A 35 -2.78 -11.36 -0.82
C ASP A 35 -2.48 -11.71 -2.29
N ARG A 36 -3.02 -12.85 -2.76
CA ARG A 36 -2.89 -13.25 -4.15
C ARG A 36 -3.64 -12.27 -5.04
N ASP A 37 -3.04 -11.97 -6.19
CA ASP A 37 -3.61 -11.13 -7.23
C ASP A 37 -3.78 -9.63 -6.86
N ASP A 38 -3.10 -9.19 -5.80
CA ASP A 38 -3.02 -7.77 -5.41
C ASP A 38 -2.28 -6.92 -6.46
N THR A 39 -2.68 -5.65 -6.51
CA THR A 39 -1.94 -4.56 -7.16
C THR A 39 -1.10 -3.82 -6.13
N VAL A 40 0.23 -3.88 -6.27
CA VAL A 40 1.19 -3.32 -5.33
C VAL A 40 1.99 -2.19 -5.98
N VAL A 41 2.13 -1.07 -5.29
CA VAL A 41 2.99 0.05 -5.69
C VAL A 41 4.17 0.19 -4.74
N ASP A 42 5.40 0.16 -5.26
CA ASP A 42 6.64 0.33 -4.49
C ASP A 42 7.29 1.68 -4.82
N LEU A 43 7.35 2.58 -3.84
CA LEU A 43 7.92 3.92 -3.96
C LEU A 43 9.36 3.95 -3.46
N GLY A 44 10.26 4.48 -4.29
CA GLY A 44 11.71 4.38 -4.03
C GLY A 44 12.22 2.96 -4.26
N ALA A 45 11.71 2.31 -5.29
CA ALA A 45 11.86 0.87 -5.50
C ALA A 45 13.28 0.44 -5.89
N ALA A 46 14.18 1.34 -6.32
CA ALA A 46 15.52 0.94 -6.73
C ALA A 46 16.32 0.33 -5.57
N PRO A 47 17.02 -0.82 -5.77
CA PRO A 47 17.32 -1.50 -7.03
C PRO A 47 16.33 -2.61 -7.44
N GLY A 48 15.18 -2.73 -6.77
CA GLY A 48 14.11 -3.68 -7.08
C GLY A 48 14.02 -4.88 -6.13
N GLY A 49 14.63 -4.81 -4.95
CA GLY A 49 14.58 -5.92 -3.98
C GLY A 49 13.21 -6.10 -3.31
N TRP A 50 12.45 -5.02 -3.14
CA TRP A 50 11.07 -5.07 -2.63
C TRP A 50 10.10 -5.53 -3.72
N LEU A 51 10.26 -5.03 -4.95
CA LEU A 51 9.58 -5.56 -6.14
C LEU A 51 9.67 -7.08 -6.28
N GLN A 52 10.84 -7.69 -6.05
CA GLN A 52 10.99 -9.16 -6.09
C GLN A 52 10.07 -9.85 -5.07
N ILE A 53 10.10 -9.39 -3.82
CA ILE A 53 9.26 -9.99 -2.78
C ILE A 53 7.78 -9.76 -3.07
N ALA A 54 7.37 -8.57 -3.48
CA ALA A 54 5.98 -8.28 -3.83
C ALA A 54 5.50 -9.19 -4.97
N ALA A 55 6.29 -9.33 -6.04
CA ALA A 55 5.92 -10.13 -7.21
C ALA A 55 5.80 -11.62 -6.90
N GLU A 56 6.68 -12.16 -6.03
CA GLU A 56 6.58 -13.54 -5.52
C GLU A 56 5.29 -13.76 -4.72
N ARG A 57 4.89 -12.76 -3.92
CA ARG A 57 3.77 -12.91 -2.97
C ARG A 57 2.42 -12.82 -3.64
N VAL A 58 2.23 -11.82 -4.50
CA VAL A 58 0.94 -11.62 -5.19
C VAL A 58 0.76 -12.62 -6.33
N GLY A 59 1.86 -13.05 -6.96
CA GLY A 59 1.89 -14.07 -8.00
C GLY A 59 1.24 -13.66 -9.32
N ALA A 60 1.07 -14.63 -10.22
CA ALA A 60 0.73 -14.43 -11.64
C ALA A 60 -0.46 -13.50 -11.96
N GLY A 61 -1.51 -13.48 -11.13
CA GLY A 61 -2.68 -12.64 -11.36
C GLY A 61 -2.53 -11.23 -10.79
N GLY A 62 -1.46 -10.97 -10.04
CA GLY A 62 -1.17 -9.67 -9.44
C GLY A 62 -0.32 -8.78 -10.33
N THR A 63 -0.26 -7.51 -9.94
CA THR A 63 0.51 -6.47 -10.63
C THR A 63 1.39 -5.75 -9.62
N VAL A 64 2.66 -5.54 -9.95
CA VAL A 64 3.58 -4.79 -9.12
C VAL A 64 4.17 -3.63 -9.93
N VAL A 65 4.05 -2.41 -9.43
CA VAL A 65 4.56 -1.22 -10.10
C VAL A 65 5.61 -0.54 -9.21
N GLY A 66 6.85 -0.47 -9.68
CA GLY A 66 7.95 0.21 -8.99
C GLY A 66 8.20 1.60 -9.53
N VAL A 67 8.29 2.60 -8.66
CA VAL A 67 8.65 3.97 -9.04
C VAL A 67 9.92 4.42 -8.35
N ASP A 68 10.86 4.95 -9.13
CA ASP A 68 12.10 5.52 -8.60
C ASP A 68 12.69 6.59 -9.54
N LEU A 69 13.49 7.51 -9.00
CA LEU A 69 14.28 8.47 -9.78
C LEU A 69 15.38 7.75 -10.59
N GLN A 70 15.90 6.64 -10.04
CA GLN A 70 16.91 5.80 -10.64
C GLN A 70 16.28 4.80 -11.60
N ARG A 71 17.06 4.39 -12.61
CA ARG A 71 16.64 3.26 -13.47
C ARG A 71 16.69 1.98 -12.65
N ILE A 72 15.56 1.29 -12.55
CA ILE A 72 15.47 -0.09 -12.07
C ILE A 72 15.77 -0.99 -13.26
N ARG A 73 16.63 -2.00 -13.08
CA ARG A 73 16.85 -3.01 -14.12
C ARG A 73 15.58 -3.83 -14.26
N ASP A 74 15.18 -4.17 -15.47
CA ASP A 74 14.03 -5.03 -15.72
C ASP A 74 14.15 -6.32 -14.90
N LEU A 75 13.04 -6.72 -14.27
CA LEU A 75 12.93 -7.95 -13.48
C LEU A 75 12.69 -9.08 -14.48
N ASP A 76 13.78 -9.65 -14.97
CA ASP A 76 13.77 -10.60 -16.08
C ASP A 76 13.81 -12.04 -15.56
N ALA A 77 13.66 -13.00 -16.49
CA ALA A 77 13.84 -14.43 -16.25
C ALA A 77 15.26 -14.83 -15.75
N GLU A 78 16.21 -13.89 -15.68
CA GLU A 78 17.52 -14.09 -15.06
C GLU A 78 17.49 -13.97 -13.53
N ASP A 79 16.46 -13.33 -12.96
CA ASP A 79 16.22 -13.42 -11.53
C ASP A 79 15.65 -14.84 -11.24
N ASP A 80 16.22 -15.53 -10.25
CA ASP A 80 15.82 -16.91 -9.90
C ASP A 80 14.53 -16.89 -9.09
N TRP A 81 13.40 -16.92 -9.78
CA TRP A 81 12.06 -16.94 -9.18
C TRP A 81 11.62 -18.35 -8.73
N GLY A 82 12.45 -19.37 -8.96
CA GLY A 82 12.07 -20.78 -8.79
C GLY A 82 11.02 -21.25 -9.81
N ASP A 83 10.23 -22.26 -9.45
CA ASP A 83 9.19 -22.87 -10.31
C ASP A 83 7.83 -22.11 -10.29
N GLY A 84 7.76 -20.91 -9.70
CA GLY A 84 6.51 -20.18 -9.48
C GLY A 84 6.20 -19.15 -10.55
N ASP A 85 4.93 -19.05 -10.96
CA ASP A 85 4.44 -17.92 -11.77
C ASP A 85 4.38 -16.65 -10.92
N VAL A 86 5.11 -15.62 -11.34
CA VAL A 86 5.25 -14.34 -10.66
C VAL A 86 4.37 -13.27 -11.28
N ALA A 87 4.10 -12.22 -10.51
CA ALA A 87 3.31 -11.07 -10.96
C ALA A 87 3.90 -10.39 -12.19
N THR A 88 3.03 -9.67 -12.91
CA THR A 88 3.50 -8.69 -13.89
C THR A 88 4.20 -7.56 -13.15
N VAL A 89 5.45 -7.22 -13.52
CA VAL A 89 6.19 -6.13 -12.90
C VAL A 89 6.46 -5.01 -13.89
N GLU A 90 5.98 -3.82 -13.57
CA GLU A 90 6.25 -2.60 -14.33
C GLU A 90 7.15 -1.66 -13.53
N THR A 91 8.00 -0.91 -14.22
CA THR A 91 8.84 0.11 -13.58
C THR A 91 8.70 1.46 -14.26
N ILE A 92 8.53 2.49 -13.45
CA ILE A 92 8.41 3.88 -13.87
C ILE A 92 9.63 4.61 -13.30
N ARG A 93 10.42 5.19 -14.21
CA ARG A 93 11.47 6.12 -13.82
C ARG A 93 10.90 7.53 -13.78
N GLY A 94 10.73 8.10 -12.60
CA GLY A 94 10.12 9.41 -12.43
C GLY A 94 10.16 9.90 -10.99
N ASP A 95 9.87 11.19 -10.84
CA ASP A 95 9.65 11.83 -9.55
C ASP A 95 8.15 11.82 -9.24
N MET A 96 7.75 11.31 -8.08
CA MET A 96 6.34 11.25 -7.66
C MET A 96 5.72 12.62 -7.40
N THR A 97 6.53 13.68 -7.32
CA THR A 97 6.04 15.06 -7.26
C THR A 97 5.65 15.62 -8.63
N GLU A 98 5.99 14.92 -9.72
CA GLU A 98 5.64 15.32 -11.08
C GLU A 98 4.34 14.64 -11.53
N GLU A 99 3.37 15.45 -11.98
CA GLU A 99 2.05 14.99 -12.48
C GLU A 99 2.18 13.88 -13.54
N LYS A 100 3.12 14.02 -14.48
CA LYS A 100 3.39 13.00 -15.52
C LYS A 100 3.71 11.61 -14.97
N THR A 101 4.37 11.53 -13.81
CA THR A 101 4.75 10.27 -13.17
C THR A 101 3.53 9.66 -12.52
N THR A 102 2.76 10.48 -11.80
CA THR A 102 1.54 10.08 -11.12
C THR A 102 0.46 9.64 -12.11
N ASP A 103 0.30 10.33 -13.25
CA ASP A 103 -0.66 9.96 -14.29
C ASP A 103 -0.32 8.62 -14.92
N ARG A 104 0.96 8.40 -15.25
CA ARG A 104 1.41 7.10 -15.77
C ARG A 104 1.20 5.98 -14.75
N LEU A 105 1.46 6.25 -13.48
CA LEU A 105 1.22 5.28 -12.41
C LEU A 105 -0.26 4.93 -12.29
N ARG A 106 -1.15 5.94 -12.31
CA ARG A 106 -2.62 5.75 -12.31
C ARG A 106 -3.10 4.94 -13.52
N GLU A 107 -2.58 5.23 -14.71
CA GLU A 107 -2.89 4.46 -15.92
C GLU A 107 -2.46 3.00 -15.77
N THR A 108 -1.31 2.75 -15.15
CA THR A 108 -0.77 1.39 -14.97
C THR A 108 -1.57 0.57 -13.97
N ILE A 109 -1.96 1.15 -12.83
CA ILE A 109 -2.75 0.43 -11.80
C ILE A 109 -4.25 0.38 -12.14
N GLY A 110 -4.72 1.24 -13.03
CA GLY A 110 -6.11 1.32 -13.46
C GLY A 110 -7.07 1.89 -12.41
N GLU A 111 -8.35 1.93 -12.75
CA GLU A 111 -9.41 2.56 -11.93
C GLU A 111 -9.66 1.83 -10.59
N ARG A 112 -9.24 0.57 -10.47
CA ARG A 112 -9.36 -0.19 -9.22
C ARG A 112 -8.48 0.40 -8.11
N GLY A 113 -7.38 1.07 -8.48
CA GLY A 113 -6.38 1.52 -7.52
C GLY A 113 -5.46 0.39 -7.03
N ALA A 114 -4.57 0.74 -6.11
CA ALA A 114 -3.63 -0.20 -5.50
C ALA A 114 -4.22 -0.85 -4.25
N ASP A 115 -4.01 -2.15 -4.06
CA ASP A 115 -4.35 -2.84 -2.81
C ASP A 115 -3.31 -2.53 -1.73
N VAL A 116 -2.03 -2.33 -2.12
CA VAL A 116 -0.94 -2.01 -1.18
C VAL A 116 0.03 -0.98 -1.77
N VAL A 117 0.39 0.04 -0.98
CA VAL A 117 1.49 0.97 -1.27
C VAL A 117 2.60 0.75 -0.25
N ILE A 118 3.82 0.52 -0.72
CA ILE A 118 5.00 0.30 0.10
C ILE A 118 6.10 1.33 -0.25
N SER A 119 6.89 1.74 0.74
CA SER A 119 7.98 2.70 0.55
C SER A 119 9.18 2.40 1.45
N ASP A 120 10.32 2.10 0.84
CA ASP A 120 11.63 2.04 1.49
C ASP A 120 12.50 3.27 1.14
N MET A 121 11.89 4.42 0.84
CA MET A 121 12.62 5.67 0.58
C MET A 121 13.44 6.09 1.80
N ALA A 122 14.70 6.50 1.56
CA ALA A 122 15.57 7.07 2.59
C ALA A 122 16.29 8.30 2.05
N PRO A 123 16.51 9.32 2.88
CA PRO A 123 17.29 10.48 2.46
C PRO A 123 18.79 10.14 2.41
N ASN A 124 19.56 10.97 1.72
CA ASN A 124 21.02 10.95 1.86
C ASN A 124 21.39 11.35 3.29
N MET A 125 22.03 10.42 4.01
CA MET A 125 22.44 10.60 5.40
C MET A 125 23.52 11.67 5.51
N THR A 126 23.27 12.66 6.35
CA THR A 126 24.20 13.74 6.69
C THR A 126 25.04 13.41 7.92
N GLY A 127 24.55 12.49 8.76
CA GLY A 127 25.13 12.18 10.06
C GLY A 127 24.61 13.08 11.19
N GLU A 128 23.84 14.12 10.86
CA GLU A 128 23.12 14.92 11.83
C GLU A 128 21.73 14.31 12.07
N TYR A 129 21.55 13.72 13.26
CA TYR A 129 20.35 12.96 13.60
C TYR A 129 19.04 13.74 13.36
N GLY A 130 18.98 15.00 13.79
CA GLY A 130 17.77 15.83 13.66
C GLY A 130 17.41 16.11 12.20
N LEU A 131 18.40 16.43 11.37
CA LEU A 131 18.21 16.69 9.96
C LEU A 131 17.86 15.41 9.18
N ASP A 132 18.54 14.30 9.47
CA ASP A 132 18.26 13.01 8.84
C ASP A 132 16.86 12.51 9.20
N HIS A 133 16.41 12.70 10.46
CA HIS A 133 15.04 12.42 10.88
C HIS A 133 14.03 13.29 10.11
N ALA A 134 14.18 14.62 10.11
CA ALA A 134 13.25 15.52 9.45
C ALA A 134 13.10 15.20 7.94
N ARG A 135 14.21 14.85 7.28
CA ARG A 135 14.19 14.43 5.87
C ARG A 135 13.49 13.08 5.67
N SER A 136 13.65 12.13 6.60
CA SER A 136 12.94 10.86 6.53
C SER A 136 11.44 11.04 6.72
N VAL A 137 11.01 11.92 7.63
CA VAL A 137 9.60 12.26 7.83
C VAL A 137 9.01 12.92 6.58
N HIS A 138 9.76 13.82 5.93
CA HIS A 138 9.32 14.42 4.67
C HIS A 138 9.06 13.37 3.58
N LEU A 139 10.00 12.45 3.36
CA LEU A 139 9.81 11.37 2.38
C LEU A 139 8.64 10.44 2.76
N ALA A 140 8.46 10.17 4.05
CA ALA A 140 7.36 9.35 4.53
C ALA A 140 5.99 10.04 4.32
N ARG A 141 5.91 11.36 4.54
CA ARG A 141 4.71 12.16 4.23
C ARG A 141 4.38 12.15 2.74
N GLN A 142 5.38 12.31 1.88
CA GLN A 142 5.16 12.23 0.43
C GLN A 142 4.63 10.84 0.02
N ALA A 143 5.16 9.76 0.59
CA ALA A 143 4.64 8.42 0.33
C ALA A 143 3.21 8.24 0.83
N PHE A 144 2.87 8.80 1.99
CA PHE A 144 1.52 8.78 2.54
C PHE A 144 0.53 9.57 1.65
N GLU A 145 0.87 10.78 1.23
CA GLU A 145 0.05 11.59 0.31
C GLU A 145 -0.22 10.85 -1.00
N VAL A 146 0.82 10.25 -1.59
CA VAL A 146 0.68 9.40 -2.77
C VAL A 146 -0.21 8.19 -2.50
N ALA A 147 -0.09 7.56 -1.33
CA ALA A 147 -0.93 6.43 -0.97
C ALA A 147 -2.42 6.81 -0.87
N LEU A 148 -2.74 7.99 -0.36
CA LEU A 148 -4.12 8.50 -0.36
C LEU A 148 -4.67 8.73 -1.78
N ASP A 149 -3.81 9.01 -2.75
CA ASP A 149 -4.27 9.18 -4.13
C ASP A 149 -4.47 7.85 -4.86
N LEU A 150 -3.77 6.79 -4.46
CA LEU A 150 -3.67 5.54 -5.22
C LEU A 150 -4.39 4.35 -4.59
N LEU A 151 -4.48 4.29 -3.27
CA LEU A 151 -5.02 3.12 -2.58
C LEU A 151 -6.50 2.97 -2.81
N ALA A 152 -6.90 1.75 -3.16
CA ALA A 152 -8.28 1.31 -3.15
C ALA A 152 -8.87 1.37 -1.73
N PRO A 153 -10.21 1.37 -1.58
CA PRO A 153 -10.86 1.21 -0.29
C PRO A 153 -10.34 0.00 0.47
N GLY A 154 -9.96 0.20 1.73
CA GLY A 154 -9.37 -0.83 2.58
C GLY A 154 -7.98 -1.32 2.16
N GLY A 155 -7.27 -0.59 1.29
CA GLY A 155 -5.88 -0.86 0.95
C GLY A 155 -4.90 -0.48 2.06
N ASP A 156 -3.66 -0.95 1.96
CA ASP A 156 -2.66 -0.83 3.03
C ASP A 156 -1.47 0.04 2.64
N LEU A 157 -0.87 0.69 3.65
CA LEU A 157 0.35 1.48 3.48
C LEU A 157 1.47 0.96 4.38
N VAL A 158 2.67 0.83 3.82
CA VAL A 158 3.91 0.61 4.59
C VAL A 158 4.93 1.67 4.24
N VAL A 159 5.39 2.44 5.22
CA VAL A 159 6.35 3.51 4.99
C VAL A 159 7.51 3.49 5.99
N LYS A 160 8.73 3.59 5.48
CA LYS A 160 9.93 3.75 6.30
C LYS A 160 10.02 5.17 6.87
N VAL A 161 10.44 5.26 8.13
CA VAL A 161 10.78 6.53 8.78
C VAL A 161 11.88 6.31 9.83
N PHE A 162 12.69 7.32 10.09
CA PHE A 162 13.63 7.27 11.21
C PHE A 162 12.96 7.79 12.48
N GLN A 163 13.16 7.11 13.61
CA GLN A 163 12.69 7.54 14.91
C GLN A 163 13.15 8.96 15.21
N GLY A 164 12.28 9.75 15.83
CA GLY A 164 12.58 11.11 16.27
C GLY A 164 11.32 11.85 16.67
N LYS A 165 11.49 13.14 16.96
CA LYS A 165 10.46 14.00 17.56
C LYS A 165 9.16 14.12 16.76
N ASP A 166 9.23 14.05 15.43
CA ASP A 166 8.09 14.31 14.54
C ASP A 166 7.42 12.99 14.07
N LEU A 167 7.84 11.83 14.61
CA LEU A 167 7.28 10.52 14.26
C LEU A 167 5.83 10.36 14.74
N ALA A 168 5.54 10.78 15.98
CA ALA A 168 4.21 10.62 16.57
C ALA A 168 3.15 11.44 15.81
N ASP A 169 3.51 12.66 15.37
CA ASP A 169 2.63 13.50 14.57
C ASP A 169 2.33 12.85 13.21
N LEU A 170 3.34 12.26 12.56
CA LEU A 170 3.13 11.50 11.32
C LEU A 170 2.25 10.27 11.54
N GLU A 171 2.48 9.51 12.61
CA GLU A 171 1.68 8.33 12.95
C GLU A 171 0.21 8.71 13.18
N SER A 172 -0.04 9.82 13.89
CA SER A 172 -1.39 10.34 14.12
C SER A 172 -2.09 10.78 12.83
N ASP A 173 -1.37 11.41 11.91
CA ASP A 173 -1.95 11.82 10.62
C ASP A 173 -2.32 10.59 9.77
N ILE A 174 -1.50 9.54 9.80
CA ILE A 174 -1.81 8.28 9.09
C ILE A 174 -2.96 7.55 9.79
N GLU A 175 -2.99 7.51 11.12
CA GLU A 175 -4.07 6.83 11.87
C GLU A 175 -5.44 7.43 11.62
N ALA A 176 -5.54 8.72 11.25
CA ALA A 176 -6.80 9.34 10.87
C ALA A 176 -7.41 8.76 9.57
N GLU A 177 -6.60 8.15 8.70
CA GLU A 177 -6.99 7.72 7.35
C GLU A 177 -7.02 6.18 7.18
N PHE A 178 -6.73 5.43 8.25
CA PHE A 178 -6.63 3.97 8.23
C PHE A 178 -7.30 3.36 9.47
N GLU A 179 -7.75 2.10 9.41
CA GLU A 179 -8.35 1.42 10.56
C GLU A 179 -7.42 1.33 11.76
N TYR A 180 -6.14 1.06 11.50
CA TYR A 180 -5.10 1.07 12.52
C TYR A 180 -3.72 1.26 11.90
N VAL A 181 -2.82 1.79 12.73
CA VAL A 181 -1.40 1.92 12.40
C VAL A 181 -0.58 1.20 13.46
N ARG A 182 0.52 0.58 13.03
CA ARG A 182 1.49 0.00 13.96
C ARG A 182 2.92 0.23 13.50
N THR A 183 3.78 0.52 14.47
CA THR A 183 5.21 0.66 14.24
C THR A 183 5.92 -0.69 14.30
N VAL A 184 6.66 -1.05 13.25
CA VAL A 184 7.42 -2.31 13.13
C VAL A 184 8.91 -2.04 12.90
N SER A 185 9.77 -2.78 13.61
CA SER A 185 11.22 -2.76 13.43
C SER A 185 11.70 -4.12 12.92
N PRO A 186 11.99 -4.29 11.61
CA PRO A 186 12.46 -5.55 11.05
C PRO A 186 13.79 -6.00 11.66
N ARG A 187 13.93 -7.30 11.92
CA ARG A 187 15.19 -7.89 12.43
C ARG A 187 16.33 -7.78 11.41
N ALA A 188 16.02 -7.55 10.14
CA ALA A 188 16.98 -7.31 9.07
C ALA A 188 17.54 -5.87 9.05
N SER A 189 16.99 -4.96 9.86
CA SER A 189 17.56 -3.63 10.08
C SER A 189 18.86 -3.70 10.89
N ARG A 190 19.73 -2.70 10.73
CA ARG A 190 21.02 -2.69 11.45
C ARG A 190 20.76 -2.34 12.92
N ASP A 191 21.49 -2.93 13.85
CA ASP A 191 21.33 -2.64 15.29
C ASP A 191 21.59 -1.16 15.66
N SER A 192 22.33 -0.43 14.82
CA SER A 192 22.59 1.01 14.97
C SER A 192 21.58 1.91 14.23
N SER A 193 20.57 1.34 13.59
CA SER A 193 19.62 2.09 12.76
C SER A 193 18.46 2.58 13.61
N SER A 194 18.14 3.87 13.54
CA SER A 194 16.89 4.43 14.05
C SER A 194 15.70 4.13 13.12
N GLU A 195 15.80 3.13 12.24
CA GLU A 195 14.80 2.85 11.20
C GLU A 195 13.64 2.05 11.77
N VAL A 196 12.43 2.52 11.49
CA VAL A 196 11.16 1.84 11.75
C VAL A 196 10.26 1.95 10.52
N TYR A 197 9.22 1.12 10.48
CA TYR A 197 8.19 1.15 9.46
C TYR A 197 6.84 1.38 10.12
N LEU A 198 6.09 2.36 9.64
CA LEU A 198 4.67 2.49 9.95
C LEU A 198 3.91 1.60 8.99
N VAL A 199 3.17 0.65 9.53
CA VAL A 199 2.28 -0.25 8.79
C VAL A 199 0.85 0.16 9.11
N ALA A 200 0.20 0.81 8.15
CA ALA A 200 -1.18 1.27 8.24
C ALA A 200 -2.07 0.34 7.43
N LYS A 201 -3.18 -0.09 8.02
CA LYS A 201 -4.03 -1.14 7.46
C LYS A 201 -5.45 -0.63 7.25
N GLY A 202 -6.04 -0.98 6.12
CA GLY A 202 -7.44 -0.67 5.82
C GLY A 202 -7.72 0.81 5.63
N ARG A 203 -7.34 1.38 4.47
CA ARG A 203 -7.60 2.78 4.14
C ARG A 203 -9.10 3.12 4.23
N LEU A 204 -9.42 4.18 4.96
CA LEU A 204 -10.77 4.68 5.17
C LEU A 204 -11.15 5.62 4.02
N THR A 205 -11.71 5.08 2.94
CA THR A 205 -12.05 5.87 1.74
C THR A 205 -13.52 5.83 1.40
N ALA A 206 -14.38 5.52 2.37
CA ALA A 206 -15.81 5.52 2.12
C ALA A 206 -16.17 6.89 1.50
N PRO A 207 -16.71 6.94 0.26
CA PRO A 207 -17.09 8.19 -0.40
C PRO A 207 -18.38 8.79 0.21
N VAL A 208 -18.69 8.35 1.42
CA VAL A 208 -19.91 8.53 2.19
C VAL A 208 -19.52 8.53 3.66
N SER A 209 -20.25 9.31 4.46
CA SER A 209 -20.14 9.36 5.91
C SER A 209 -21.38 8.75 6.56
N GLU A 210 -21.25 8.25 7.79
CA GLU A 210 -22.42 7.87 8.59
C GLU A 210 -23.37 9.08 8.71
N GLY A 211 -24.65 8.85 8.41
CA GLY A 211 -25.70 9.88 8.35
C GLY A 211 -25.91 10.51 6.98
N ASP A 212 -25.08 10.22 5.97
CA ASP A 212 -25.26 10.73 4.61
C ASP A 212 -26.58 10.23 4.00
N ARG A 213 -27.32 11.15 3.38
CA ARG A 213 -28.54 10.86 2.62
C ARG A 213 -28.25 10.83 1.13
N LEU A 214 -28.52 9.70 0.49
CA LEU A 214 -28.10 9.42 -0.88
C LEU A 214 -29.24 8.81 -1.67
N THR A 215 -29.35 9.15 -2.95
CA THR A 215 -30.13 8.37 -3.91
C THR A 215 -29.20 7.39 -4.60
N VAL A 216 -29.48 6.09 -4.49
CA VAL A 216 -28.64 5.02 -5.06
C VAL A 216 -29.44 4.10 -5.97
N GLU A 217 -28.79 3.63 -7.03
CA GLU A 217 -29.29 2.53 -7.87
C GLU A 217 -28.79 1.20 -7.32
N ILE A 218 -29.70 0.24 -7.16
CA ILE A 218 -29.36 -1.11 -6.74
C ILE A 218 -28.94 -1.91 -7.98
N VAL A 219 -27.65 -2.22 -8.06
CA VAL A 219 -27.02 -2.88 -9.22
C VAL A 219 -26.84 -4.38 -9.05
N GLY A 220 -27.28 -4.94 -7.92
CA GLY A 220 -27.25 -6.38 -7.66
C GLY A 220 -27.77 -6.75 -6.29
N SER A 221 -27.54 -8.00 -5.88
CA SER A 221 -27.94 -8.51 -4.57
C SER A 221 -26.80 -9.26 -3.89
N GLY A 222 -26.65 -9.06 -2.57
CA GLY A 222 -25.71 -9.77 -1.71
C GLY A 222 -26.16 -11.17 -1.34
N GLU A 223 -25.28 -11.94 -0.72
CA GLU A 223 -25.55 -13.34 -0.35
C GLU A 223 -26.72 -13.49 0.64
N GLU A 224 -26.95 -12.50 1.50
CA GLU A 224 -28.05 -12.48 2.48
C GLU A 224 -29.35 -11.88 1.92
N GLY A 225 -29.35 -11.46 0.64
CA GLY A 225 -30.52 -10.90 -0.05
C GLY A 225 -30.61 -9.37 0.01
N ASP A 226 -29.61 -8.68 0.56
CA ASP A 226 -29.54 -7.22 0.56
C ASP A 226 -29.30 -6.66 -0.84
N GLY A 227 -29.86 -5.50 -1.14
CA GLY A 227 -29.55 -4.77 -2.37
C GLY A 227 -28.12 -4.25 -2.32
N ILE A 228 -27.40 -4.32 -3.44
CA ILE A 228 -26.06 -3.76 -3.57
C ILE A 228 -26.11 -2.47 -4.39
N ALA A 229 -25.72 -1.35 -3.78
CA ALA A 229 -25.39 -0.12 -4.48
C ALA A 229 -23.86 0.03 -4.57
N LYS A 230 -23.39 0.78 -5.58
CA LYS A 230 -21.98 1.16 -5.70
C LYS A 230 -21.84 2.66 -5.86
N ARG A 231 -20.89 3.25 -5.13
CA ARG A 231 -20.50 4.65 -5.27
C ARG A 231 -19.00 4.74 -5.34
N ASP A 232 -18.45 5.24 -6.45
CA ASP A 232 -16.99 5.34 -6.67
C ASP A 232 -16.24 4.03 -6.33
N GLY A 233 -16.83 2.89 -6.69
CA GLY A 233 -16.30 1.55 -6.40
C GLY A 233 -16.58 1.02 -4.98
N TYR A 234 -16.99 1.87 -4.04
CA TYR A 234 -17.38 1.49 -2.68
C TYR A 234 -18.76 0.82 -2.65
N THR A 235 -18.84 -0.33 -2.01
CA THR A 235 -20.07 -1.13 -1.95
C THR A 235 -20.93 -0.68 -0.78
N ILE A 236 -22.22 -0.43 -1.02
CA ILE A 236 -23.19 -0.08 0.02
C ILE A 236 -24.30 -1.13 -0.01
N PHE A 237 -24.46 -1.85 1.09
CA PHE A 237 -25.55 -2.82 1.27
C PHE A 237 -26.81 -2.09 1.75
N VAL A 238 -27.93 -2.34 1.08
CA VAL A 238 -29.22 -1.73 1.34
C VAL A 238 -30.25 -2.83 1.59
N PRO A 239 -30.48 -3.21 2.86
CA PRO A 239 -31.45 -4.25 3.19
C PRO A 239 -32.86 -3.94 2.65
N GLY A 240 -33.51 -4.98 2.11
CA GLY A 240 -34.87 -4.85 1.57
C GLY A 240 -34.98 -4.04 0.27
N ALA A 241 -33.88 -3.74 -0.40
CA ALA A 241 -33.86 -3.17 -1.74
C ALA A 241 -33.54 -4.24 -2.80
N SER A 242 -34.18 -4.15 -3.97
CA SER A 242 -34.04 -5.14 -5.05
C SER A 242 -33.28 -4.58 -6.25
N GLU A 243 -32.59 -5.44 -7.00
CA GLU A 243 -31.88 -5.04 -8.22
C GLU A 243 -32.80 -4.29 -9.20
N GLY A 244 -32.30 -3.16 -9.73
CA GLY A 244 -33.02 -2.24 -10.60
C GLY A 244 -33.86 -1.18 -9.87
N GLU A 245 -33.95 -1.22 -8.53
CA GLU A 245 -34.56 -0.14 -7.77
C GLU A 245 -33.64 1.09 -7.68
N THR A 246 -34.24 2.28 -7.69
CA THR A 246 -33.58 3.51 -7.27
C THR A 246 -34.23 3.96 -5.97
N VAL A 247 -33.44 4.06 -4.91
CA VAL A 247 -33.92 4.29 -3.55
C VAL A 247 -33.16 5.44 -2.89
N GLU A 248 -33.86 6.21 -2.05
CA GLU A 248 -33.21 7.10 -1.10
C GLU A 248 -32.81 6.31 0.14
N VAL A 249 -31.59 6.50 0.61
CA VAL A 249 -31.02 5.78 1.75
C VAL A 249 -30.28 6.75 2.69
N VAL A 250 -30.16 6.35 3.95
CA VAL A 250 -29.28 6.96 4.95
C VAL A 250 -28.20 5.95 5.30
N VAL A 251 -26.94 6.33 5.16
CA VAL A 251 -25.79 5.51 5.60
C VAL A 251 -25.80 5.39 7.12
N ASP A 252 -25.77 4.18 7.66
CA ASP A 252 -25.88 3.92 9.10
C ASP A 252 -24.60 3.34 9.73
N ASP A 253 -23.84 2.52 8.99
CA ASP A 253 -22.56 1.97 9.43
C ASP A 253 -21.55 1.90 8.27
N LEU A 254 -20.28 2.18 8.56
CA LEU A 254 -19.19 2.13 7.59
C LEU A 254 -18.12 1.11 7.98
N LYS A 255 -17.60 0.44 6.96
CA LYS A 255 -16.36 -0.36 7.01
C LYS A 255 -15.44 0.14 5.89
N PRO A 256 -14.13 -0.16 5.90
CA PRO A 256 -13.22 0.42 4.91
C PRO A 256 -13.54 0.03 3.46
N LYS A 257 -14.11 -1.16 3.25
CA LYS A 257 -14.39 -1.71 1.91
C LYS A 257 -15.87 -1.64 1.51
N PHE A 258 -16.77 -1.48 2.47
CA PHE A 258 -18.20 -1.44 2.24
C PHE A 258 -18.93 -0.75 3.40
N GLY A 259 -20.13 -0.24 3.13
CA GLY A 259 -21.01 0.36 4.13
C GLY A 259 -22.39 -0.27 4.11
N PHE A 260 -23.18 0.10 5.09
CA PHE A 260 -24.60 -0.21 5.17
C PHE A 260 -25.40 1.09 5.05
N ALA A 261 -26.60 0.98 4.50
CA ALA A 261 -27.55 2.08 4.47
C ALA A 261 -28.98 1.57 4.58
N GLU A 262 -29.82 2.30 5.30
CA GLU A 262 -31.24 2.02 5.44
C GLU A 262 -32.06 2.87 4.47
N ARG A 263 -33.16 2.31 3.96
CA ARG A 263 -34.10 3.06 3.10
C ARG A 263 -34.73 4.21 3.87
N VAL A 264 -34.87 5.36 3.22
CA VAL A 264 -35.69 6.47 3.69
C VAL A 264 -37.08 6.30 3.10
N ASP A 265 -38.06 6.01 3.96
CA ASP A 265 -39.48 5.97 3.60
C ASP A 265 -40.08 7.38 3.40
#